data_AF-N9LW75-F1
#
_entry.id   AF-N9LW75-F1
#
_cell.length_a   1.000
_cell.length_b   1.000
_cell.length_c   1.000
_cell.angle_alpha   90.00
_cell.angle_beta   90.00
_cell.angle_gamma   90.00
#
_symmetry.space_group_name_H-M   'P 1'
#
loop_
_entity.id
_entity.type
_entity.pdbx_description
1 polymer ?
#
loop_
_entity_poly.entity_id
_entity_poly.type
_entity_poly.pdbx_seq_one_letter_code
_entity_poly.pdbx_strand_id
1 'polypeptide(L)'
;MIDILSLIVALTSLIVAYIIYYNNSIGDVVVYAKVDLTRPTMINLVIHNIGKGVARDINFISPTGIPEKSYGIEGLTQPKKIYESGALVDGLTILLPDEKLVYSWGQFGGLKEALDNKPLEITITFYSRTALQIFKRKIVNKVIVNPMEFSGVNISEPSFQTEIKKSLREISSSLKKFPNKKGYTSFNDGL
;
A
#
# COMPACT_ATOMS: atom_id res chain seq x y z
N MET A 1 13.95 49.27 1.02
CA MET A 1 13.82 48.31 2.14
C MET A 1 12.68 47.33 1.90
N ILE A 2 11.50 47.82 1.49
CA ILE A 2 10.34 46.98 1.12
C ILE A 2 10.65 46.02 -0.03
N ASP A 3 11.39 46.46 -1.06
CA ASP A 3 11.70 45.59 -2.22
C ASP A 3 12.58 44.38 -1.87
N ILE A 4 13.56 44.56 -0.98
CA ILE A 4 14.42 43.48 -0.49
C ILE A 4 13.60 42.48 0.33
N LEU A 5 12.69 42.97 1.16
CA LEU A 5 11.80 42.12 1.94
C LEU A 5 10.87 41.30 1.03
N SER A 6 10.27 41.93 0.02
CA SER A 6 9.44 41.27 -0.99
C SER A 6 10.22 40.20 -1.76
N LEU A 7 11.48 40.46 -2.12
CA LEU A 7 12.35 39.49 -2.78
C LEU A 7 12.59 38.24 -1.91
N ILE A 8 12.86 38.43 -0.62
CA ILE A 8 13.08 37.33 0.33
C ILE A 8 11.80 36.49 0.50
N VAL A 9 10.64 37.14 0.62
CA VAL A 9 9.34 36.45 0.72
C VAL A 9 9.03 35.66 -0.55
N ALA A 10 9.31 36.23 -1.73
CA ALA A 10 9.14 35.53 -2.99
C ALA A 10 10.06 34.31 -3.10
N LEU A 11 11.34 34.46 -2.74
CA LEU A 11 12.32 33.38 -2.81
C LEU A 11 11.98 32.24 -1.85
N THR A 12 11.58 32.55 -0.62
CA THR A 12 11.15 31.54 0.37
C THR A 12 9.89 30.83 -0.08
N SER A 13 8.91 31.54 -0.62
CA SER A 13 7.69 30.96 -1.20
C SER A 13 8.00 29.99 -2.34
N LEU A 14 8.94 30.36 -3.23
CA LEU A 14 9.42 29.50 -4.30
C LEU A 14 10.08 28.22 -3.77
N ILE A 15 10.93 28.33 -2.74
CA ILE A 15 11.60 27.18 -2.12
C ILE A 15 10.57 26.22 -1.50
N VAL A 16 9.59 26.75 -0.76
CA VAL A 16 8.54 25.92 -0.15
C VAL A 16 7.70 25.23 -1.22
N ALA A 17 7.27 25.97 -2.26
CA ALA A 17 6.54 25.41 -3.38
C ALA A 17 7.33 24.30 -4.08
N TYR A 18 8.64 24.51 -4.27
CA TYR A 18 9.53 23.51 -4.85
C TYR A 18 9.60 22.24 -3.99
N ILE A 19 9.79 22.36 -2.67
CA ILE A 19 9.85 21.20 -1.76
C ILE A 19 8.55 20.40 -1.80
N ILE A 20 7.40 21.08 -1.73
CA ILE A 20 6.07 20.44 -1.79
C ILE A 20 5.90 19.71 -3.12
N TYR A 21 6.24 20.38 -4.22
CA TYR A 21 6.14 19.80 -5.56
C TYR A 21 7.05 18.58 -5.74
N TYR A 22 8.30 18.67 -5.28
CA TYR A 22 9.27 17.59 -5.32
C TYR A 22 8.77 16.36 -4.57
N ASN A 23 8.34 16.54 -3.32
CA ASN A 23 7.82 15.45 -2.50
C ASN A 23 6.52 14.85 -3.06
N ASN A 24 5.72 15.62 -3.79
CA ASN A 24 4.50 15.14 -4.44
C ASN A 24 4.76 14.46 -5.80
N SER A 25 5.98 14.52 -6.33
CA SER A 25 6.33 13.98 -7.65
C SER A 25 7.17 12.71 -7.60
N ILE A 26 7.61 12.27 -6.42
CA ILE A 26 8.45 11.08 -6.25
C ILE A 26 7.57 9.84 -6.07
N GLY A 27 7.75 8.87 -6.96
CA GLY A 27 7.27 7.49 -6.75
C GLY A 27 8.19 6.75 -5.79
N ASP A 28 7.61 5.84 -5.01
CA ASP A 28 8.35 5.02 -4.05
C ASP A 28 7.67 3.65 -3.96
N VAL A 29 8.36 2.62 -4.45
CA VAL A 29 7.82 1.26 -4.53
C VAL A 29 8.36 0.42 -3.39
N VAL A 30 7.45 -0.23 -2.68
CA VAL A 30 7.73 -1.17 -1.59
C VAL A 30 7.04 -2.50 -1.84
N VAL A 31 7.60 -3.56 -1.26
CA VAL A 31 6.96 -4.86 -1.19
C VAL A 31 6.83 -5.27 0.27
N TYR A 32 5.64 -5.68 0.70
CA TYR A 32 5.37 -6.11 2.07
C TYR A 32 4.39 -7.27 2.12
N ALA A 33 4.45 -8.03 3.22
CA ALA A 33 3.48 -9.07 3.50
C ALA A 33 2.27 -8.50 4.24
N LYS A 34 1.07 -8.95 3.89
CA LYS A 34 -0.17 -8.56 4.54
C LYS A 34 -1.10 -9.75 4.68
N VAL A 35 -1.63 -9.96 5.88
CA VAL A 35 -2.64 -11.00 6.13
C VAL A 35 -3.95 -10.69 5.40
N ASP A 36 -4.55 -11.72 4.83
CA ASP A 36 -5.85 -11.63 4.18
C ASP A 36 -6.97 -11.72 5.23
N LEU A 37 -7.78 -10.67 5.31
CA LEU A 37 -8.88 -10.59 6.28
C LEU A 37 -10.12 -11.38 5.84
N THR A 38 -10.23 -11.68 4.54
CA THR A 38 -11.35 -12.46 3.99
C THR A 38 -11.08 -13.96 4.08
N ARG A 39 -9.80 -14.35 3.98
CA ARG A 39 -9.32 -15.73 4.06
C ARG A 39 -8.38 -15.86 5.26
N PRO A 40 -8.90 -16.01 6.48
CA PRO A 40 -8.07 -16.15 7.67
C PRO A 40 -7.16 -17.36 7.47
N THR A 41 -5.84 -17.15 7.59
CA THR A 41 -4.68 -18.05 7.28
C THR A 41 -3.87 -17.67 6.04
N MET A 42 -4.43 -16.91 5.09
CA MET A 42 -3.68 -16.50 3.90
C MET A 42 -2.84 -15.24 4.16
N ILE A 43 -1.61 -15.27 3.65
CA ILE A 43 -0.71 -14.13 3.61
C ILE A 43 -0.56 -13.73 2.15
N ASN A 44 -0.76 -12.44 1.88
CA ASN A 44 -0.58 -11.83 0.58
C ASN A 44 0.78 -11.11 0.53
N LEU A 45 1.42 -11.13 -0.63
CA LEU A 45 2.57 -10.31 -0.96
C LEU A 45 2.07 -9.11 -1.78
N VAL A 46 2.30 -7.90 -1.28
CA VAL A 46 1.76 -6.68 -1.87
C VAL A 46 2.91 -5.85 -2.43
N ILE A 47 2.84 -5.56 -3.73
CA ILE A 47 3.66 -4.51 -4.37
C ILE A 47 2.84 -3.23 -4.31
N HIS A 48 3.41 -2.14 -3.78
CA HIS A 48 2.69 -0.89 -3.59
C HIS A 48 3.60 0.29 -3.90
N ASN A 49 3.11 1.23 -4.71
CA ASN A 49 3.69 2.56 -4.79
C ASN A 49 3.13 3.45 -3.67
N ILE A 50 3.88 3.59 -2.59
CA ILE A 50 3.55 4.49 -1.46
C ILE A 50 3.91 5.94 -1.75
N GLY A 51 4.65 6.19 -2.83
CA GLY A 51 5.00 7.52 -3.30
C GLY A 51 3.80 8.24 -3.93
N LYS A 52 3.93 9.56 -4.06
CA LYS A 52 2.94 10.43 -4.70
C LYS A 52 3.15 10.58 -6.21
N GLY A 53 4.31 10.15 -6.69
CA GLY A 53 4.69 10.13 -8.11
C GLY A 53 4.56 8.76 -8.76
N VAL A 54 4.69 8.73 -10.08
CA VAL A 54 4.62 7.51 -10.89
C VAL A 54 5.98 6.80 -10.91
N ALA A 55 6.00 5.53 -10.53
CA ALA A 55 7.16 4.66 -10.68
C ALA A 55 7.13 3.97 -12.07
N ARG A 56 8.30 3.87 -12.72
CA ARG A 56 8.45 3.30 -14.07
C ARG A 56 9.62 2.32 -14.12
N ASP A 57 9.56 1.39 -15.08
CA ASP A 57 10.59 0.40 -15.36
C ASP A 57 11.07 -0.31 -14.06
N ILE A 58 10.10 -0.81 -13.31
CA ILE A 58 10.28 -1.42 -11.99
C ILE A 58 10.72 -2.86 -12.18
N ASN A 59 11.80 -3.25 -11.51
CA ASN A 59 12.34 -4.61 -11.51
C ASN A 59 12.57 -5.09 -10.08
N PHE A 60 12.36 -6.38 -9.85
CA PHE A 60 12.52 -7.03 -8.54
C PHE A 60 13.62 -8.08 -8.63
N ILE A 61 14.53 -8.09 -7.66
CA ILE A 61 15.66 -9.01 -7.60
C ILE A 61 15.64 -9.67 -6.23
N SER A 62 15.45 -11.00 -6.21
CA SER A 62 15.59 -11.83 -5.00
C SER A 62 16.65 -12.90 -5.26
N PRO A 63 17.76 -12.95 -4.49
CA PRO A 63 18.83 -13.94 -4.68
C PRO A 63 18.35 -15.40 -4.56
N THR A 64 17.37 -15.64 -3.71
CA THR A 64 16.82 -16.98 -3.41
C THR A 64 15.53 -17.29 -4.17
N GLY A 65 15.10 -16.37 -5.06
CA GLY A 65 13.79 -16.40 -5.69
C GLY A 65 12.67 -15.97 -4.74
N ILE A 66 11.47 -15.79 -5.28
CA ILE A 66 10.28 -15.48 -4.49
C ILE A 66 9.37 -16.71 -4.53
N PRO A 67 9.10 -17.38 -3.39
CA PRO A 67 8.23 -18.54 -3.37
C PRO A 67 6.82 -18.20 -3.86
N GLU A 68 6.26 -19.06 -4.68
CA GLU A 68 4.88 -18.96 -5.17
C GLU A 68 4.00 -19.97 -4.43
N LYS A 69 2.77 -19.57 -4.07
CA LYS A 69 1.70 -20.48 -3.59
C LYS A 69 2.17 -21.45 -2.50
N SER A 70 2.91 -20.94 -1.52
CA SER A 70 3.49 -21.74 -0.44
C SER A 70 2.41 -22.08 0.60
N TYR A 71 1.56 -23.06 0.28
CA TYR A 71 0.40 -23.43 1.09
C TYR A 71 0.71 -24.58 2.06
N GLY A 72 0.00 -24.54 3.18
CA GLY A 72 0.00 -25.55 4.24
C GLY A 72 0.23 -24.94 5.62
N ILE A 73 -0.36 -25.59 6.63
CA ILE A 73 -0.46 -25.08 8.01
C ILE A 73 0.78 -25.43 8.81
N GLU A 74 1.27 -26.67 8.70
CA GLU A 74 2.47 -27.16 9.41
C GLU A 74 3.73 -27.12 8.53
N GLY A 75 3.54 -27.11 7.21
CA GLY A 75 4.61 -27.16 6.21
C GLY A 75 4.04 -27.10 4.79
N LEU A 76 4.89 -27.28 3.79
CA LEU A 76 4.51 -27.26 2.38
C LEU A 76 3.66 -28.49 2.01
N THR A 77 2.48 -28.23 1.44
CA THR A 77 1.62 -29.30 0.88
C THR A 77 1.99 -29.70 -0.54
N GLN A 78 2.76 -28.85 -1.23
CA GLN A 78 3.27 -29.10 -2.57
C GLN A 78 4.76 -28.77 -2.61
N PRO A 79 5.53 -29.34 -3.56
CA PRO A 79 6.92 -28.99 -3.73
C PRO A 79 7.12 -27.47 -3.84
N LYS A 80 8.21 -26.97 -3.25
CA LYS A 80 8.61 -25.56 -3.33
C LYS A 80 8.63 -25.10 -4.78
N LYS A 81 7.88 -24.04 -5.07
CA LYS A 81 7.85 -23.36 -6.37
C LYS A 81 8.23 -21.90 -6.17
N ILE A 82 8.83 -21.32 -7.19
CA ILE A 82 9.13 -19.89 -7.27
C ILE A 82 8.30 -19.29 -8.40
N TYR A 83 8.05 -17.99 -8.34
CA TYR A 83 7.42 -17.30 -9.47
C TYR A 83 8.31 -17.42 -10.72
N GLU A 84 7.73 -17.87 -11.82
CA GLU A 84 8.40 -17.98 -13.12
C GLU A 84 7.95 -16.89 -14.12
N SER A 85 6.86 -16.17 -13.82
CA SER A 85 6.32 -15.12 -14.68
C SER A 85 5.55 -14.06 -13.89
N GLY A 86 5.27 -12.93 -14.52
CA GLY A 86 4.50 -11.81 -13.97
C GLY A 86 5.37 -10.73 -13.35
N ALA A 87 4.75 -9.76 -12.68
CA ALA A 87 5.42 -8.54 -12.22
C ALA A 87 6.69 -8.76 -11.37
N LEU A 88 6.72 -9.83 -10.57
CA LEU A 88 7.83 -10.16 -9.69
C LEU A 88 9.06 -10.71 -10.43
N VAL A 89 8.89 -11.15 -11.68
CA VAL A 89 9.94 -11.73 -12.54
C VAL A 89 10.22 -10.80 -13.71
N ASP A 90 9.18 -10.44 -14.47
CA ASP A 90 9.26 -9.63 -15.68
C ASP A 90 9.33 -8.12 -15.40
N GLY A 91 9.03 -7.72 -14.16
CA GLY A 91 8.94 -6.32 -13.77
C GLY A 91 7.61 -5.66 -14.15
N LEU A 92 7.53 -4.34 -13.93
CA LEU A 92 6.38 -3.51 -14.26
C LEU A 92 6.83 -2.28 -15.04
N THR A 93 6.17 -2.00 -16.15
CA THR A 93 6.42 -0.78 -16.93
C THR A 93 6.05 0.48 -16.14
N ILE A 94 4.94 0.42 -15.40
CA ILE A 94 4.39 1.56 -14.67
C ILE A 94 3.63 1.10 -13.44
N LEU A 95 3.71 1.89 -12.37
CA LEU A 95 2.87 1.76 -11.19
C LEU A 95 2.47 3.17 -10.72
N LEU A 96 1.17 3.46 -10.74
CA LEU A 96 0.62 4.76 -10.39
C LEU A 96 0.70 5.01 -8.87
N PRO A 97 0.60 6.27 -8.41
CA PRO A 97 0.55 6.60 -6.98
C PRO A 97 -0.57 5.83 -6.27
N ASP A 98 -0.26 5.25 -5.11
CA ASP A 98 -1.14 4.39 -4.30
C ASP A 98 -1.67 3.10 -4.98
N GLU A 99 -1.19 2.80 -6.19
CA GLU A 99 -1.56 1.55 -6.87
C GLU A 99 -0.89 0.33 -6.22
N LYS A 100 -1.66 -0.76 -6.14
CA LYS A 100 -1.28 -2.00 -5.45
C LYS A 100 -1.51 -3.21 -6.34
N LEU A 101 -0.53 -4.10 -6.37
CA LEU A 101 -0.69 -5.46 -6.89
C LEU A 101 -0.60 -6.44 -5.73
N VAL A 102 -1.63 -7.27 -5.59
CA VAL A 102 -1.79 -8.18 -4.45
C VAL A 102 -1.68 -9.62 -4.95
N TYR A 103 -0.63 -10.31 -4.52
CA TYR A 103 -0.39 -11.72 -4.82
C TYR A 103 -0.79 -12.58 -3.63
N SER A 104 -1.51 -13.67 -3.86
CA SER A 104 -1.71 -14.70 -2.84
C SER A 104 -0.40 -15.48 -2.67
N TRP A 105 0.33 -15.18 -1.60
CA TRP A 105 1.70 -15.66 -1.42
C TRP A 105 1.74 -17.07 -0.83
N GLY A 106 0.93 -17.32 0.21
CA GLY A 106 0.86 -18.62 0.86
C GLY A 106 0.22 -18.57 2.23
N GLN A 107 0.39 -19.65 2.98
CA GLN A 107 0.04 -19.76 4.38
C GLN A 107 1.31 -19.75 5.23
N PHE A 108 1.18 -19.43 6.52
CA PHE A 108 2.33 -19.27 7.42
C PHE A 108 3.27 -20.50 7.45
N GLY A 109 2.74 -21.72 7.63
CA GLY A 109 3.55 -22.94 7.69
C GLY A 109 4.30 -23.21 6.38
N GLY A 110 3.58 -23.16 5.26
CA GLY A 110 4.17 -23.33 3.93
C GLY A 110 5.23 -22.27 3.60
N LEU A 111 5.00 -20.99 3.95
CA LEU A 111 5.98 -19.92 3.73
C LEU A 111 7.23 -20.07 4.60
N LYS A 112 7.05 -20.51 5.86
CA LYS A 112 8.17 -20.77 6.77
C LYS A 112 9.10 -21.84 6.22
N GLU A 113 8.55 -22.94 5.70
CA GLU A 113 9.32 -24.01 5.08
C GLU A 113 9.91 -23.58 3.73
N ALA A 114 9.13 -22.91 2.86
CA ALA A 114 9.60 -22.47 1.55
C ALA A 114 10.77 -21.48 1.61
N LEU A 115 10.83 -20.67 2.67
CA LEU A 115 11.90 -19.70 2.91
C LEU A 115 13.03 -20.25 3.80
N ASP A 116 12.99 -21.53 4.16
CA ASP A 116 13.97 -22.15 5.07
C ASP A 116 14.12 -21.37 6.39
N ASN A 117 13.00 -20.85 6.89
CA ASN A 117 12.90 -20.01 8.09
C ASN A 117 13.78 -18.72 8.04
N LYS A 118 14.07 -18.21 6.84
CA LYS A 118 14.79 -16.94 6.62
C LYS A 118 13.86 -15.86 6.06
N PRO A 119 14.14 -14.56 6.31
CA PRO A 119 13.36 -13.51 5.67
C PRO A 119 13.61 -13.49 4.16
N LEU A 120 12.59 -13.06 3.41
CA LEU A 120 12.71 -12.83 1.97
C LEU A 120 13.32 -11.46 1.71
N GLU A 121 14.47 -11.42 1.05
CA GLU A 121 15.12 -10.18 0.64
C GLU A 121 14.78 -9.83 -0.80
N ILE A 122 14.23 -8.64 -1.02
CA ILE A 122 13.91 -8.14 -2.37
C ILE A 122 14.59 -6.80 -2.58
N THR A 123 15.40 -6.72 -3.62
CA THR A 123 15.92 -5.45 -4.14
C THR A 123 15.01 -4.98 -5.28
N ILE A 124 14.40 -3.82 -5.09
CA ILE A 124 13.51 -3.17 -6.04
C ILE A 124 14.32 -2.08 -6.74
N THR A 125 14.30 -2.06 -8.07
CA THR A 125 14.91 -0.97 -8.85
C THR A 125 13.86 -0.35 -9.73
N PHE A 126 13.77 0.98 -9.75
CA PHE A 126 12.77 1.70 -10.55
C PHE A 126 13.25 3.10 -10.88
N TYR A 127 12.53 3.77 -11.78
CA TYR A 127 12.74 5.17 -12.10
C TYR A 127 11.54 6.00 -11.69
N SER A 128 11.80 7.11 -11.01
CA SER A 128 10.79 8.14 -10.75
C SER A 128 11.08 9.35 -11.62
N ARG A 129 10.03 9.94 -12.20
CA ARG A 129 10.15 11.20 -12.94
C ARG A 129 9.80 12.35 -12.00
N THR A 130 10.80 13.09 -11.57
CA THR A 130 10.57 14.40 -10.96
C THR A 130 10.39 15.40 -12.08
N ALA A 131 9.36 16.23 -12.04
CA ALA A 131 9.26 17.31 -13.00
C ALA A 131 10.38 18.34 -12.78
N LEU A 132 10.88 18.88 -13.90
CA LEU A 132 12.12 19.66 -14.06
C LEU A 132 13.45 18.87 -14.02
N GLN A 133 13.46 17.58 -13.65
CA GLN A 133 14.65 16.75 -13.89
C GLN A 133 14.65 16.26 -15.35
N ILE A 134 15.62 16.75 -16.13
CA ILE A 134 15.89 16.28 -17.50
C ILE A 134 16.26 14.79 -17.49
N PHE A 135 16.90 14.32 -16.42
CA PHE A 135 17.39 12.95 -16.28
C PHE A 135 16.50 12.12 -15.35
N LYS A 136 16.19 10.88 -15.78
CA LYS A 136 15.53 9.88 -14.95
C LYS A 136 16.50 9.44 -13.85
N ARG A 137 16.09 9.49 -12.58
CA ARG A 137 16.89 8.95 -11.46
C ARG A 137 16.51 7.48 -11.24
N LYS A 138 17.51 6.60 -11.25
CA LYS A 138 17.35 5.22 -10.78
C LYS A 138 17.32 5.22 -9.25
N ILE A 139 16.27 4.64 -8.68
CA ILE A 139 16.11 4.43 -7.25
C ILE A 139 16.24 2.94 -6.99
N VAL A 140 16.97 2.59 -5.93
CA VAL A 140 17.17 1.21 -5.47
C VAL A 140 16.67 1.13 -4.04
N ASN A 141 15.65 0.32 -3.81
CA ASN A 141 15.10 0.06 -2.49
C ASN A 141 15.36 -1.40 -2.12
N LYS A 142 15.76 -1.65 -0.87
CA LYS A 142 15.96 -3.00 -0.33
C LYS A 142 14.93 -3.22 0.75
N VAL A 143 14.08 -4.23 0.54
CA VAL A 143 13.03 -4.58 1.50
C VAL A 143 13.25 -6.00 1.99
N ILE A 144 12.98 -6.19 3.27
CA ILE A 144 13.06 -7.48 3.96
C ILE A 144 11.64 -7.84 4.36
N VAL A 145 11.11 -8.93 3.81
CA VAL A 145 9.76 -9.41 4.08
C VAL A 145 9.86 -10.67 4.92
N ASN A 146 9.46 -10.58 6.18
CA ASN A 146 9.60 -11.67 7.13
C ASN A 146 8.22 -12.22 7.57
N PRO A 147 7.71 -13.31 6.97
CA PRO A 147 6.42 -13.85 7.36
C PRO A 147 6.41 -14.43 8.78
N MET A 148 7.58 -14.67 9.38
CA MET A 148 7.72 -15.17 10.75
C MET A 148 7.28 -14.14 11.79
N GLU A 149 7.21 -12.86 11.43
CA GLU A 149 6.68 -11.78 12.28
C GLU A 149 5.18 -11.95 12.59
N PHE A 150 4.46 -12.72 11.78
CA PHE A 150 3.06 -13.05 12.06
C PHE A 150 2.91 -14.18 13.08
N SER A 151 4.00 -14.77 13.58
CA SER A 151 3.93 -15.80 14.62
C SER A 151 3.32 -15.22 15.90
N GLY A 152 2.23 -15.83 16.38
CA GLY A 152 1.51 -15.39 17.59
C GLY A 152 0.54 -14.23 17.40
N VAL A 153 0.39 -13.68 16.19
CA VAL A 153 -0.62 -12.64 15.91
C VAL A 153 -1.97 -13.31 15.63
N ASN A 154 -3.04 -12.88 16.32
CA ASN A 154 -4.39 -13.33 16.01
C ASN A 154 -4.91 -12.60 14.76
N ILE A 155 -4.88 -13.31 13.62
CA ILE A 155 -5.25 -12.79 12.30
C ILE A 155 -6.79 -12.64 12.15
N SER A 156 -7.56 -13.23 13.07
CA SER A 156 -9.03 -13.32 12.98
C SER A 156 -9.75 -12.02 13.35
N GLU A 157 -9.06 -11.07 13.99
CA GLU A 157 -9.64 -9.79 14.42
C GLU A 157 -8.79 -8.60 13.95
N PRO A 158 -8.96 -8.13 12.71
CA PRO A 158 -8.41 -6.85 12.29
C PRO A 158 -9.04 -5.73 13.13
N SER A 159 -8.27 -5.18 14.09
CA SER A 159 -8.65 -4.04 14.93
C SER A 159 -9.27 -2.89 14.14
N PHE A 160 -8.76 -2.64 12.93
CA PHE A 160 -9.26 -1.64 11.99
C PHE A 160 -10.68 -1.90 11.46
N GLN A 161 -11.06 -3.16 11.19
CA GLN A 161 -12.43 -3.44 10.75
C GLN A 161 -13.43 -3.35 11.90
N THR A 162 -13.01 -3.71 13.12
CA THR A 162 -13.80 -3.47 14.33
C THR A 162 -14.06 -1.97 14.49
N GLU A 163 -13.06 -1.13 14.23
CA GLU A 163 -13.18 0.33 14.30
C GLU A 163 -14.10 0.90 13.19
N ILE A 164 -13.98 0.42 11.94
CA ILE A 164 -14.92 0.80 10.86
C ILE A 164 -16.34 0.35 11.19
N LYS A 165 -16.52 -0.89 11.64
CA LYS A 165 -17.84 -1.44 12.01
C LYS A 165 -18.45 -0.66 13.17
N LYS A 166 -17.62 -0.25 14.15
CA LYS A 166 -18.02 0.61 15.26
C LYS A 166 -18.45 1.99 14.76
N SER A 167 -17.63 2.65 13.94
CA SER A 167 -17.93 3.95 13.34
C SER A 167 -19.21 3.91 12.49
N LEU A 168 -19.40 2.89 11.66
CA LEU A 168 -20.62 2.70 10.86
C LEU A 168 -21.84 2.43 11.74
N ARG A 169 -21.68 1.68 12.84
CA ARG A 169 -22.75 1.44 13.83
C ARG A 169 -23.13 2.73 14.57
N GLU A 170 -22.15 3.55 14.92
CA GLU A 170 -22.36 4.87 15.53
C GLU A 170 -23.10 5.81 14.57
N ILE A 171 -22.69 5.88 13.31
CA ILE A 171 -23.39 6.62 12.25
C ILE A 171 -24.84 6.12 12.09
N SER A 172 -25.04 4.80 11.95
CA SER A 172 -26.39 4.21 11.82
C SER A 172 -27.27 4.50 13.04
N SER A 173 -26.71 4.40 14.24
CA SER A 173 -27.44 4.69 15.48
C SER A 173 -27.78 6.18 15.62
N SER A 174 -26.92 7.08 15.13
CA SER A 174 -27.18 8.51 15.07
C SER A 174 -28.26 8.84 14.05
N LEU A 175 -28.22 8.21 12.87
CA LEU A 175 -29.25 8.36 11.83
C LEU A 175 -30.63 7.85 12.30
N LYS A 176 -30.69 6.73 13.03
CA LYS A 176 -31.94 6.25 13.64
C LYS A 176 -32.53 7.19 14.70
N LYS A 177 -31.70 8.04 15.31
CA LYS A 177 -32.13 9.05 16.29
C LYS A 177 -32.67 10.32 15.64
N PHE A 178 -32.59 10.48 14.32
CA PHE A 178 -33.29 11.55 13.61
C PHE A 178 -34.72 11.09 13.27
N PRO A 179 -35.76 11.56 13.99
CA PRO A 179 -37.12 11.33 13.57
C PRO A 179 -37.39 12.05 12.25
N ASN A 180 -38.01 11.32 11.33
CA ASN A 180 -38.48 11.78 10.03
C ASN A 180 -39.36 13.02 10.21
N LYS A 181 -38.82 14.22 9.93
CA LYS A 181 -39.59 15.48 9.95
C LYS A 181 -40.51 15.50 8.72
N LYS A 182 -41.60 14.74 8.78
CA LYS A 182 -42.76 14.96 7.91
C LYS A 182 -43.55 16.14 8.49
N GLY A 183 -43.73 17.18 7.68
CA GLY A 183 -44.56 18.32 8.02
C GLY A 183 -44.57 19.33 6.89
N TYR A 184 -45.23 18.96 5.79
CA TYR A 184 -45.64 19.89 4.73
C TYR A 184 -46.43 21.04 5.37
N THR A 185 -45.99 22.27 5.13
CA THR A 185 -46.80 23.47 5.32
C THR A 185 -47.97 23.43 4.35
N SER A 186 -49.16 23.10 4.86
CA SER A 186 -50.43 23.39 4.20
C SER A 186 -50.73 24.88 4.39
N PHE A 187 -50.61 25.65 3.32
CA PHE A 187 -51.33 26.92 3.17
C PHE A 187 -52.81 26.62 2.85
N ASN A 188 -53.70 27.56 3.19
CA ASN A 188 -55.17 27.56 3.08
C ASN A 188 -55.96 26.79 4.16
N ASP A 189 -56.63 27.51 5.06
CA ASP A 189 -57.95 28.10 4.78
C ASP A 189 -58.30 29.18 5.82
N GLY A 190 -58.75 30.34 5.33
CA GLY A 190 -59.12 31.50 6.13
C GLY A 190 -59.67 32.61 5.25
N LEU A 191 -60.78 32.34 4.55
CA LEU A 191 -61.94 33.20 4.28
C LEU A 191 -62.91 32.52 3.30
#